data_AF-A0A3A0FEQ6-F1
#
_entry.id   AF-A0A3A0FEQ6-F1
#
_cell.length_a   1.000
_cell.length_b   1.000
_cell.length_c   1.000
_cell.angle_alpha   90.00
_cell.angle_beta   90.00
_cell.angle_gamma   90.00
#
_symmetry.space_group_name_H-M   'P 1'
#
loop_
_entity.id
_entity.type
_entity.pdbx_description
1 polymer ?
#
loop_
_entity_poly.entity_id
_entity_poly.type
_entity_poly.pdbx_seq_one_letter_code
_entity_poly.pdbx_strand_id
1 'polypeptide(L)'
;MLVARGLEASGVRNGPWNTNTAIGSDAADPWTRAAVAVGGLLALSSREALYWTAFVDSAGERLTSGCRYEIRGRDPGARWWSLTAYGADHFLIANPARRYSWTAASVAREPDGGFVIAAGGAPDARNPLPVGEPTARAPFSLTLRLYEPSRETLADPARAGLPTIERGACQ
;
A
#
# COMPACT_ATOMS: atom_id res chain seq x y z
N MET A 1 -13.20 16.64 2.94
CA MET A 1 -11.91 15.95 2.76
C MET A 1 -11.49 16.06 1.30
N LEU A 2 -10.87 17.19 0.92
CA LEU A 2 -10.46 17.49 -0.47
C LEU A 2 -9.18 16.73 -0.88
N VAL A 3 -8.35 16.34 0.08
CA VAL A 3 -7.07 15.65 -0.14
C VAL A 3 -7.24 14.27 -0.77
N ALA A 4 -8.25 13.50 -0.35
CA ALA A 4 -8.53 12.19 -0.94
C ALA A 4 -8.99 12.29 -2.41
N ARG A 5 -9.78 13.32 -2.75
CA ARG A 5 -10.25 13.52 -4.13
C ARG A 5 -9.13 13.97 -5.09
N GLY A 6 -8.12 14.68 -4.60
CA GLY A 6 -6.97 15.10 -5.41
C GLY A 6 -6.09 13.93 -5.87
N LEU A 7 -5.96 12.89 -5.04
CA LEU A 7 -5.23 11.67 -5.40
C LEU A 7 -5.97 10.80 -6.43
N GLU A 8 -7.30 10.89 -6.47
CA GLU A 8 -8.16 10.08 -7.36
C GLU A 8 -8.32 10.66 -8.78
N ALA A 9 -8.16 11.97 -8.97
CA ALA A 9 -8.56 12.65 -10.22
C ALA A 9 -7.55 12.56 -11.38
N SER A 10 -6.33 12.07 -11.16
CA SER A 10 -5.27 11.95 -12.20
C SER A 10 -4.40 10.69 -12.07
N GLY A 11 -4.91 9.65 -11.39
CA GLY A 11 -4.15 8.44 -11.06
C GLY A 11 -4.35 7.25 -12.02
N VAL A 12 -3.35 6.37 -12.07
CA VAL A 12 -3.45 5.03 -12.70
C VAL A 12 -4.03 4.05 -11.68
N ARG A 13 -5.01 3.23 -12.10
CA ARG A 13 -5.56 2.13 -11.31
C ARG A 13 -5.06 0.77 -11.79
N ASN A 14 -4.83 -0.14 -10.85
CA ASN A 14 -4.56 -1.55 -11.09
C ASN A 14 -5.18 -2.37 -9.94
N GLY A 15 -6.36 -2.93 -10.20
CA GLY A 15 -7.17 -3.58 -9.17
C GLY A 15 -7.46 -2.64 -7.98
N PRO A 16 -7.16 -3.03 -6.73
CA PRO A 16 -7.40 -2.18 -5.56
C PRO A 16 -6.39 -1.02 -5.44
N TRP A 17 -5.31 -1.05 -6.22
CA TRP A 17 -4.21 -0.11 -6.12
C TRP A 17 -4.43 1.12 -6.99
N ASN A 18 -4.08 2.27 -6.43
CA ASN A 18 -4.10 3.57 -7.10
C ASN A 18 -2.71 4.17 -6.98
N THR A 19 -2.16 4.67 -8.07
CA THR A 19 -0.96 5.51 -8.05
C THR A 19 -1.26 6.82 -8.73
N ASN A 20 -0.57 7.88 -8.35
CA ASN A 20 -0.58 9.12 -9.10
C ASN A 20 0.86 9.41 -9.52
N THR A 21 1.14 9.28 -10.81
CA THR A 21 2.47 9.46 -11.39
C THR A 21 2.96 10.91 -11.32
N ALA A 22 2.09 11.87 -10.99
CA ALA A 22 2.46 13.25 -10.73
C ALA A 22 3.07 13.46 -9.33
N ILE A 23 2.90 12.52 -8.39
CA ILE A 23 3.53 12.57 -7.05
C ILE A 23 5.05 12.58 -7.22
N GLY A 24 5.71 13.61 -6.67
CA GLY A 24 7.16 13.79 -6.76
C GLY A 24 7.69 14.35 -8.09
N SER A 25 6.82 14.76 -9.02
CA SER A 25 7.22 15.40 -10.29
C SER A 25 7.21 16.93 -10.20
N ASP A 26 8.05 17.61 -10.99
CA ASP A 26 8.03 19.09 -11.13
C ASP A 26 6.69 19.63 -11.67
N ALA A 27 5.85 18.75 -12.24
CA ALA A 27 4.51 19.06 -12.75
C ALA A 27 3.41 18.93 -11.69
N ALA A 28 3.74 18.61 -10.43
CA ALA A 28 2.77 18.52 -9.35
C ALA A 28 2.13 19.88 -9.07
N ASP A 29 0.82 19.98 -9.27
CA ASP A 29 0.06 21.18 -8.94
C ASP A 29 0.16 21.50 -7.43
N PRO A 30 -0.13 22.74 -7.01
CA PRO A 30 0.00 23.16 -5.61
C PRO A 30 -0.80 22.30 -4.62
N TRP A 31 -1.93 21.72 -5.04
CA TRP A 31 -2.76 20.85 -4.20
C TRP A 31 -2.16 19.44 -4.09
N THR A 32 -1.61 18.90 -5.18
CA THR A 32 -0.83 17.66 -5.17
C THR A 32 0.40 17.82 -4.28
N ARG A 33 1.11 18.95 -4.36
CA ARG A 33 2.23 19.26 -3.46
C ARG A 33 1.79 19.42 -2.01
N ALA A 34 0.66 20.05 -1.73
CA ALA A 34 0.13 20.15 -0.36
C ALA A 34 -0.32 18.79 0.18
N ALA A 35 -0.95 17.95 -0.63
CA ALA A 35 -1.33 16.58 -0.28
C ALA A 35 -0.09 15.72 0.01
N VAL A 36 0.98 15.86 -0.77
CA VAL A 36 2.28 15.22 -0.52
C VAL A 36 2.96 15.80 0.73
N ALA A 37 2.92 17.11 0.96
CA ALA A 37 3.52 17.71 2.16
C ALA A 37 2.79 17.30 3.45
N VAL A 38 1.47 17.07 3.38
CA VAL A 38 0.64 16.67 4.53
C VAL A 38 0.60 15.15 4.72
N GLY A 39 0.58 14.35 3.64
CA GLY A 39 0.41 12.89 3.70
C GLY A 39 1.58 12.04 3.15
N GLY A 40 2.58 12.68 2.53
CA GLY A 40 3.68 12.05 1.80
C GLY A 40 5.03 12.64 2.20
N LEU A 41 5.35 12.63 3.49
CA LEU A 41 6.69 12.96 3.98
C LEU A 41 7.73 12.19 3.12
N LEU A 42 8.57 12.92 2.37
CA LEU A 42 9.66 12.37 1.54
C LEU A 42 9.24 11.62 0.26
N ALA A 43 8.21 12.06 -0.46
CA ALA A 43 7.96 11.55 -1.81
C ALA A 43 9.18 11.82 -2.72
N LEU A 44 9.90 10.76 -3.07
CA LEU A 44 10.96 10.78 -4.09
C LEU A 44 10.32 10.99 -5.46
N SER A 45 11.12 11.36 -6.46
CA SER A 45 10.60 11.50 -7.83
C SER A 45 10.02 10.17 -8.32
N SER A 46 9.03 10.21 -9.22
CA SER A 46 8.42 8.97 -9.74
C SER A 46 9.39 8.05 -10.50
N ARG A 47 10.56 8.57 -10.92
CA ARG A 47 11.68 7.77 -11.44
C ARG A 47 12.42 7.00 -10.33
N GLU A 48 12.42 7.49 -9.12
CA GLU A 48 13.09 6.90 -7.96
C GLU A 48 12.14 6.00 -7.16
N ALA A 49 10.87 6.39 -7.02
CA ALA A 49 9.87 5.58 -6.34
C ALA A 49 8.46 5.73 -6.93
N LEU A 50 7.80 4.60 -7.20
CA LEU A 50 6.38 4.54 -7.54
C LEU A 50 5.57 4.11 -6.31
N TYR A 51 4.59 4.93 -5.93
CA TYR A 51 3.75 4.71 -4.74
C TYR A 51 2.37 4.23 -5.15
N TRP A 52 2.01 3.03 -4.74
CA TRP A 52 0.67 2.46 -4.92
C TRP A 52 -0.05 2.44 -3.60
N THR A 53 -1.25 3.00 -3.54
CA THR A 53 -2.08 3.02 -2.34
C THR A 53 -3.41 2.32 -2.59
N ALA A 54 -3.75 1.40 -1.69
CA ALA A 54 -5.04 0.73 -1.65
C ALA A 54 -5.84 1.21 -0.44
N PHE A 55 -7.07 1.63 -0.69
CA PHE A 55 -8.09 1.95 0.34
C PHE A 55 -9.21 0.91 0.40
N VAL A 56 -9.23 0.01 -0.58
CA VAL A 56 -10.19 -1.07 -0.75
C VAL A 56 -9.43 -2.38 -0.97
N ASP A 57 -10.10 -3.50 -0.75
CA ASP A 57 -9.61 -4.81 -1.15
C ASP A 57 -9.87 -5.08 -2.65
N SER A 58 -9.46 -6.25 -3.13
CA SER A 58 -9.63 -6.66 -4.52
C SER A 58 -11.08 -6.82 -4.97
N ALA A 59 -12.05 -6.90 -4.05
CA ALA A 59 -13.48 -6.91 -4.35
C ALA A 59 -14.08 -5.48 -4.37
N GLY A 60 -13.30 -4.46 -4.02
CA GLY A 60 -13.73 -3.06 -3.98
C GLY A 60 -14.29 -2.62 -2.63
N GLU A 61 -14.24 -3.47 -1.60
CA GLU A 61 -14.75 -3.15 -0.27
C GLU A 61 -13.69 -2.42 0.57
N ARG A 62 -14.10 -1.42 1.35
CA ARG A 62 -13.18 -0.58 2.14
C ARG A 62 -12.36 -1.37 3.16
N LEU A 63 -11.07 -1.07 3.23
CA LEU A 63 -10.18 -1.65 4.24
C LEU A 63 -10.54 -1.12 5.65
N THR A 64 -10.71 -2.02 6.61
CA THR A 64 -11.08 -1.71 7.99
C THR A 64 -10.42 -2.66 8.97
N SER A 65 -10.00 -2.17 10.14
CA SER A 65 -9.35 -2.98 11.18
C SER A 65 -10.24 -4.12 11.70
N GLY A 66 -11.56 -4.04 11.48
CA GLY A 66 -12.52 -5.09 11.87
C GLY A 66 -12.50 -6.35 11.00
N CYS A 67 -11.67 -6.41 9.97
CA CYS A 67 -11.53 -7.57 9.10
C CYS A 67 -10.08 -8.03 9.00
N ARG A 68 -9.92 -9.28 8.57
CA ARG A 68 -8.63 -9.89 8.22
C ARG A 68 -8.42 -9.82 6.71
N TYR A 69 -7.17 -9.69 6.28
CA TYR A 69 -6.80 -9.62 4.89
C TYR A 69 -5.55 -10.44 4.60
N GLU A 70 -5.50 -11.06 3.43
CA GLU A 70 -4.31 -11.66 2.89
C GLU A 70 -3.84 -10.87 1.68
N ILE A 71 -2.63 -10.33 1.76
CA ILE A 71 -1.97 -9.65 0.65
C ILE A 71 -1.04 -10.66 -0.02
N ARG A 72 -1.41 -11.13 -1.20
CA ARG A 72 -0.76 -12.23 -1.92
C ARG A 72 -0.09 -11.71 -3.18
N GLY A 73 1.18 -12.05 -3.39
CA GLY A 73 1.87 -11.63 -4.59
C GLY A 73 3.27 -12.20 -4.73
N ARG A 74 3.95 -11.75 -5.78
CA ARG A 74 5.37 -11.97 -6.05
C ARG A 74 6.08 -10.62 -6.02
N ASP A 75 7.40 -10.63 -6.14
CA ASP A 75 8.16 -9.38 -6.22
C ASP A 75 7.69 -8.56 -7.43
N PRO A 76 7.13 -7.35 -7.21
CA PRO A 76 6.79 -6.45 -8.30
C PRO A 76 8.06 -6.01 -9.03
N GLY A 77 7.94 -5.64 -10.30
CA GLY A 77 9.06 -5.25 -11.16
C GLY A 77 9.75 -3.96 -10.70
N ALA A 78 10.65 -4.08 -9.73
CA ALA A 78 11.44 -3.00 -9.13
C ALA A 78 12.70 -3.58 -8.50
N ARG A 79 13.73 -2.75 -8.28
CA ARG A 79 14.94 -3.20 -7.57
C ARG A 79 14.64 -3.58 -6.12
N TRP A 80 13.72 -2.85 -5.47
CA TRP A 80 13.32 -3.12 -4.10
C TRP A 80 11.89 -2.64 -3.83
N TRP A 81 11.24 -3.17 -2.79
CA TRP A 81 9.89 -2.76 -2.42
C TRP A 81 9.60 -2.85 -0.92
N SER A 82 8.60 -2.07 -0.49
CA SER A 82 8.01 -2.16 0.85
C SER A 82 6.49 -2.04 0.83
N LEU A 83 5.81 -2.73 1.73
CA LEU A 83 4.38 -2.62 2.00
C LEU A 83 4.17 -2.11 3.42
N THR A 84 3.48 -0.99 3.58
CA THR A 84 3.22 -0.34 4.88
C THR A 84 1.72 -0.13 5.10
N ALA A 85 1.25 -0.32 6.33
CA ALA A 85 -0.11 0.05 6.72
C ALA A 85 -0.15 1.43 7.40
N TYR A 86 -1.11 2.25 7.01
CA TYR A 86 -1.35 3.58 7.57
C TYR A 86 -2.79 3.72 8.06
N GLY A 87 -2.97 4.39 9.19
CA GLY A 87 -4.28 4.72 9.75
C GLY A 87 -5.04 5.73 8.89
N ALA A 88 -6.28 6.00 9.27
CA ALA A 88 -7.13 7.02 8.65
C ALA A 88 -6.53 8.43 8.69
N ASP A 89 -5.62 8.67 9.63
CA ASP A 89 -4.87 9.91 9.84
C ASP A 89 -3.58 9.98 9.00
N HIS A 90 -3.31 8.97 8.17
CA HIS A 90 -2.10 8.82 7.36
C HIS A 90 -0.81 8.59 8.16
N PHE A 91 -0.89 8.26 9.45
CA PHE A 91 0.26 7.89 10.28
C PHE A 91 0.38 6.37 10.46
N LEU A 92 1.54 5.92 10.96
CA LEU A 92 1.76 4.52 11.28
C LEU A 92 0.84 4.09 12.42
N ILE A 93 0.24 2.90 12.27
CA ILE A 93 -0.68 2.36 13.27
C ILE A 93 0.14 1.75 14.40
N ALA A 94 0.21 2.43 15.55
CA ALA A 94 0.91 1.97 16.74
C ALA A 94 0.47 0.55 17.13
N ASN A 95 1.43 -0.35 17.36
CA ASN A 95 1.14 -1.72 17.76
C ASN A 95 2.25 -2.31 18.64
N PRO A 96 1.93 -3.25 19.56
CA PRO A 96 2.91 -3.84 20.49
C PRO A 96 4.07 -4.56 19.80
N ALA A 97 3.82 -5.16 18.62
CA ALA A 97 4.85 -5.86 17.85
C ALA A 97 5.85 -4.92 17.17
N ARG A 98 5.62 -3.60 17.20
CA ARG A 98 6.38 -2.57 16.46
C ARG A 98 6.57 -2.94 14.98
N ARG A 99 5.57 -3.59 14.39
CA ARG A 99 5.57 -4.06 13.01
C ARG A 99 4.66 -3.16 12.19
N TYR A 100 5.24 -2.38 11.29
CA TYR A 100 4.51 -1.40 10.49
C TYR A 100 4.58 -1.68 8.99
N SER A 101 5.57 -2.49 8.57
CA SER A 101 5.80 -2.82 7.18
C SER A 101 6.47 -4.18 7.00
N TRP A 102 6.38 -4.66 5.76
CA TRP A 102 7.19 -5.73 5.22
C TRP A 102 7.94 -5.22 3.99
N THR A 103 9.11 -5.81 3.74
CA THR A 103 9.97 -5.44 2.63
C THR A 103 10.43 -6.68 1.88
N ALA A 104 10.94 -6.51 0.66
CA ALA A 104 11.48 -7.62 -0.12
C ALA A 104 12.54 -8.46 0.62
N ALA A 105 13.27 -7.83 1.55
CA ALA A 105 14.34 -8.43 2.34
C ALA A 105 13.88 -9.06 3.66
N SER A 106 12.72 -8.67 4.18
CA SER A 106 12.22 -9.13 5.48
C SER A 106 11.04 -10.09 5.38
N VAL A 107 10.27 -10.03 4.29
CA VAL A 107 9.11 -10.89 4.10
C VAL A 107 9.56 -12.34 3.94
N ALA A 108 8.95 -13.23 4.71
CA ALA A 108 9.16 -14.65 4.54
C ALA A 108 8.42 -15.13 3.28
N ARG A 109 9.10 -15.96 2.49
CA ARG A 109 8.62 -16.43 1.19
C ARG A 109 7.86 -17.74 1.28
N GLU A 110 6.91 -17.91 0.37
CA GLU A 110 6.29 -19.18 0.07
C GLU A 110 7.24 -20.05 -0.78
N PRO A 111 7.04 -21.39 -0.84
CA PRO A 111 7.91 -22.29 -1.61
C PRO A 111 8.04 -21.95 -3.10
N ASP A 112 7.04 -21.28 -3.67
CA ASP A 112 7.01 -20.88 -5.07
C ASP A 112 7.69 -19.51 -5.34
N GLY A 113 8.27 -18.90 -4.30
CA GLY A 113 8.90 -17.57 -4.33
C GLY A 113 7.95 -16.40 -4.11
N GLY A 114 6.64 -16.65 -3.97
CA GLY A 114 5.67 -15.63 -3.61
C GLY A 114 5.75 -15.22 -2.13
N PHE A 115 4.82 -14.36 -1.72
CA PHE A 115 4.61 -14.01 -0.32
C PHE A 115 3.12 -13.90 -0.01
N VAL A 116 2.80 -14.12 1.27
CA VAL A 116 1.50 -13.82 1.86
C VAL A 116 1.73 -12.97 3.10
N ILE A 117 1.15 -11.78 3.14
CA ILE A 117 1.14 -10.90 4.33
C ILE A 117 -0.27 -10.91 4.91
N ALA A 118 -0.38 -11.27 6.18
CA ALA A 118 -1.66 -11.33 6.89
C ALA A 118 -1.89 -10.02 7.64
N ALA A 119 -2.78 -9.17 7.11
CA ALA A 119 -3.13 -7.90 7.74
C ALA A 119 -4.42 -8.01 8.55
N GLY A 120 -4.36 -7.58 9.82
CA GLY A 120 -5.51 -7.67 10.74
C GLY A 120 -5.69 -9.07 11.32
N GLY A 121 -5.72 -9.15 12.65
CA GLY A 121 -6.11 -10.35 13.40
C GLY A 121 -5.49 -11.67 12.92
N ALA A 122 -4.17 -11.83 12.99
CA ALA A 122 -3.48 -13.11 12.77
C ALA A 122 -2.04 -13.06 13.32
N PRO A 123 -1.84 -12.91 14.64
CA PRO A 123 -0.50 -12.70 15.21
C PRO A 123 0.44 -13.89 14.97
N ASP A 124 -0.09 -15.10 14.84
CA ASP A 124 0.67 -16.33 14.60
C ASP A 124 0.93 -16.61 13.11
N ALA A 125 0.49 -15.72 12.21
CA ALA A 125 0.82 -15.83 10.80
C ALA A 125 2.33 -15.69 10.58
N ARG A 126 2.81 -16.16 9.42
CA ARG A 126 4.23 -16.07 9.05
C ARG A 126 4.70 -14.62 8.86
N ASN A 127 3.85 -13.78 8.24
CA ASN A 127 4.13 -12.36 7.99
C ASN A 127 2.96 -11.50 8.53
N PRO A 128 2.80 -11.35 9.85
CA PRO A 128 1.68 -10.58 10.42
C PRO A 128 1.89 -9.08 10.20
N LEU A 129 0.81 -8.36 9.91
CA LEU A 129 0.78 -6.91 9.80
C LEU A 129 -0.39 -6.35 10.63
N PRO A 130 -0.13 -5.82 11.84
CA PRO A 130 -1.17 -5.18 12.65
C PRO A 130 -1.75 -3.94 11.96
N VAL A 131 -3.08 -3.81 11.95
CA VAL A 131 -3.81 -2.68 11.36
C VAL A 131 -4.78 -2.01 12.34
N GLY A 132 -4.50 -2.16 13.65
CA GLY A 132 -5.31 -1.60 14.74
C GLY A 132 -6.25 -2.61 15.37
N GLU A 133 -6.99 -2.15 16.38
CA GLU A 133 -7.92 -3.00 17.14
C GLU A 133 -9.15 -3.39 16.28
N PRO A 134 -9.55 -4.67 16.25
CA PRO A 134 -10.70 -5.11 15.47
C PRO A 134 -12.01 -4.41 15.84
N THR A 135 -12.23 -4.18 17.15
CA THR A 135 -13.44 -3.54 17.68
C THR A 135 -13.59 -2.08 17.25
N ALA A 136 -12.50 -1.40 16.92
CA ALA A 136 -12.53 -0.02 16.45
C ALA A 136 -13.11 0.11 15.03
N ARG A 137 -13.07 -0.97 14.23
CA ARG A 137 -13.47 -0.97 12.80
C ARG A 137 -12.92 0.23 12.03
N ALA A 138 -11.74 0.71 12.41
CA ALA A 138 -11.16 1.94 11.89
C ALA A 138 -10.71 1.74 10.44
N PRO A 139 -10.94 2.70 9.53
CA PRO A 139 -10.41 2.61 8.19
C PRO A 139 -8.88 2.72 8.20
N PHE A 140 -8.24 2.01 7.28
CA PHE A 140 -6.80 2.08 7.06
C PHE A 140 -6.50 2.04 5.56
N SER A 141 -5.24 2.28 5.21
CA SER A 141 -4.75 2.14 3.84
C SER A 141 -3.45 1.33 3.81
N LEU A 142 -3.19 0.68 2.68
CA LEU A 142 -1.93 0.02 2.41
C LEU A 142 -1.18 0.80 1.35
N THR A 143 0.11 1.03 1.57
CA THR A 143 1.00 1.66 0.59
C THR A 143 2.12 0.70 0.20
N LEU A 144 2.14 0.31 -1.07
CA LEU A 144 3.24 -0.42 -1.70
C LEU A 144 4.16 0.57 -2.40
N ARG A 145 5.43 0.59 -2.01
CA ARG A 145 6.48 1.43 -2.58
C ARG A 145 7.38 0.58 -3.44
N LEU A 146 7.55 0.98 -4.70
CA LEU A 146 8.48 0.35 -5.64
C LEU A 146 9.67 1.29 -5.82
N TYR A 147 10.85 0.89 -5.38
CA TYR A 147 12.08 1.68 -5.50
C TYR A 147 12.87 1.24 -6.71
N GLU A 148 13.28 2.21 -7.53
CA GLU A 148 13.86 1.96 -8.86
C GLU A 148 12.99 0.95 -9.66
N PRO A 149 11.73 1.32 -9.98
CA PRO A 149 10.84 0.47 -10.76
C PRO A 149 11.45 0.18 -12.14
N SER A 150 11.20 -1.03 -12.64
CA SER A 150 11.71 -1.46 -13.95
C SER A 150 11.16 -0.56 -15.07
N ARG A 151 11.86 -0.52 -16.22
CA ARG A 151 11.38 0.22 -17.40
C ARG A 151 10.00 -0.24 -17.86
N GLU A 152 9.71 -1.53 -17.76
CA GLU A 152 8.40 -2.10 -18.10
C GLU A 152 7.32 -1.61 -17.14
N THR A 153 7.58 -1.67 -15.83
CA THR A 153 6.67 -1.17 -14.79
C THR A 153 6.36 0.32 -14.96
N LEU A 154 7.34 1.12 -15.36
CA LEU A 154 7.15 2.56 -15.62
C LEU A 154 6.40 2.84 -16.92
N ALA A 155 6.60 2.00 -17.96
CA ALA A 155 5.96 2.17 -19.26
C ALA A 155 4.47 1.82 -19.22
N ASP A 156 4.09 0.78 -18.46
CA ASP A 156 2.68 0.39 -18.26
C ASP A 156 2.39 0.05 -16.78
N PRO A 157 2.26 1.07 -15.91
CA PRO A 157 1.97 0.85 -14.49
C PRO A 157 0.64 0.11 -14.25
N ALA A 158 -0.33 0.25 -15.18
CA ALA A 158 -1.64 -0.40 -15.07
C ALA A 158 -1.56 -1.93 -15.19
N ARG A 159 -0.48 -2.47 -15.77
CA ARG A 159 -0.24 -3.91 -15.91
C ARG A 159 0.85 -4.45 -14.99
N ALA A 160 1.38 -3.63 -14.10
CA ALA A 160 2.37 -4.08 -13.12
C ALA A 160 1.84 -5.29 -12.31
N GLY A 161 2.71 -6.26 -12.03
CA GLY A 161 2.39 -7.43 -11.21
C GLY A 161 2.26 -7.07 -9.73
N LEU A 162 1.18 -6.36 -9.37
CA LEU A 162 0.89 -5.95 -8.00
C LEU A 162 0.18 -7.07 -7.23
N PRO A 163 0.37 -7.15 -5.89
CA PRO A 163 -0.29 -8.17 -5.08
C PRO A 163 -1.82 -7.97 -5.03
N THR A 164 -2.57 -9.04 -4.87
CA THR A 164 -4.01 -8.95 -4.55
C THR A 164 -4.21 -8.68 -3.06
N ILE A 165 -5.38 -8.18 -2.69
CA ILE A 165 -5.80 -7.99 -1.30
C ILE A 165 -7.10 -8.75 -1.12
N GLU A 166 -7.05 -9.91 -0.49
CA GLU A 166 -8.20 -10.78 -0.27
C GLU A 166 -8.74 -10.55 1.12
N ARG A 167 -10.03 -10.21 1.22
CA ARG A 167 -10.73 -10.08 2.50
C ARG A 167 -11.11 -11.46 3.04
N GLY A 168 -10.73 -11.71 4.28
CA GLY A 168 -11.16 -12.87 5.05
C GLY A 168 -12.31 -12.54 6.02
N ALA A 169 -12.30 -13.20 7.18
CA ALA A 169 -13.33 -12.99 8.20
C ALA A 169 -13.32 -11.56 8.76
N CYS A 170 -14.52 -11.07 9.07
CA CYS A 170 -14.74 -9.82 9.80
C CYS A 170 -15.37 -10.12 11.16
N GLN A 171 -14.99 -9.35 12.17
CA GLN A 171 -15.51 -9.42 13.55
C GLN A 171 -16.26 -8.15 13.87
#